data_AF-A0AAJ2R9T8-F1
#
_entry.id   AF-A0AAJ2R9T8-F1
#
_cell.length_a   1.000
_cell.length_b   1.000
_cell.length_c   1.000
_cell.angle_alpha   90.00
_cell.angle_beta   90.00
_cell.angle_gamma   90.00
#
_symmetry.space_group_name_H-M   'P 1'
#
loop_
_entity.id
_entity.type
_entity.pdbx_description
1 polymer ?
#
loop_
_entity_poly.entity_id
_entity_poly.type
_entity_poly.pdbx_seq_one_letter_code
_entity_poly.pdbx_strand_id
1 'polypeptide(L)'
;MSQRNDIIDGRQSHLKYGLIYTEVLGWIDLGHAQGNDIKTLLQSIDSGESSGKEYYNVTYSQSMIDPTRIIKMGKFITWRIKRGRSYCERKSIALAMMMSLARKFEGLQASFPINRVTDSGFSGEDLVSDLLGFYRVVSIQNPFEMLCPVSKAEALKRWDYYGKIGFWKNDSFLPLLFPDPEKFSNARPRKGVLPGFMKTVMPWSDFRSGIVGIASADGSYIDRAKGGVLPYA
;
A
#
# COMPACT_ATOMS: atom_id res chain seq x y z
N MET A 1 -7.66 4.86 -9.21
CA MET A 1 -6.63 4.75 -10.25
C MET A 1 -6.15 6.13 -10.59
N SER A 2 -4.84 6.31 -10.60
CA SER A 2 -4.19 7.59 -10.91
C SER A 2 -4.44 8.02 -12.35
N GLN A 3 -4.59 9.32 -12.55
CA GLN A 3 -4.80 9.97 -13.83
C GLN A 3 -3.60 10.82 -14.20
N ARG A 4 -3.49 11.16 -15.50
CA ARG A 4 -2.42 12.02 -16.00
C ARG A 4 -2.38 13.38 -15.28
N ASN A 5 -3.54 13.91 -14.91
CA ASN A 5 -3.66 15.20 -14.22
C ASN A 5 -3.18 15.14 -12.76
N ASP A 6 -3.08 13.95 -12.18
CA ASP A 6 -2.53 13.75 -10.84
C ASP A 6 -1.00 13.86 -10.84
N ILE A 7 -0.36 13.84 -12.03
CA ILE A 7 1.10 13.93 -12.15
C ILE A 7 1.59 15.32 -11.74
N ILE A 8 2.46 15.34 -10.73
CA ILE A 8 3.10 16.54 -10.21
C ILE A 8 4.62 16.45 -10.33
N ASP A 9 5.32 17.55 -10.03
CA ASP A 9 6.78 17.56 -10.08
C ASP A 9 7.38 16.76 -8.92
N GLY A 10 8.45 16.02 -9.16
CA GLY A 10 9.13 15.22 -8.15
C GLY A 10 9.64 16.01 -6.94
N ARG A 11 9.92 17.32 -7.10
CA ARG A 11 10.27 18.23 -5.99
C ARG A 11 9.10 18.45 -5.02
N GLN A 12 7.88 18.14 -5.46
CA GLN A 12 6.65 18.24 -4.67
C GLN A 12 6.28 16.93 -3.96
N SER A 13 7.23 15.99 -3.83
CA SER A 13 7.05 14.70 -3.14
C SER A 13 6.64 14.81 -1.66
N HIS A 14 6.79 16.00 -1.06
CA HIS A 14 6.31 16.32 0.29
C HIS A 14 4.79 16.51 0.38
N LEU A 15 4.09 16.67 -0.75
CA LEU A 15 2.64 16.84 -0.77
C LEU A 15 1.91 15.56 -0.33
N LYS A 16 0.67 15.74 0.13
CA LYS A 16 -0.19 14.63 0.58
C LYS A 16 -0.71 13.77 -0.56
N TYR A 17 -0.93 14.37 -1.72
CA TYR A 17 -1.55 13.70 -2.86
C TYR A 17 -0.83 14.09 -4.13
N GLY A 18 -0.98 13.24 -5.15
CA GLY A 18 -0.35 13.37 -6.45
C GLY A 18 0.36 12.09 -6.84
N LEU A 19 0.63 12.00 -8.13
CA LEU A 19 1.40 10.93 -8.74
C LEU A 19 2.78 11.48 -9.11
N ILE A 20 3.85 10.83 -8.67
CA ILE A 20 5.21 11.17 -9.08
C ILE A 20 5.89 9.95 -9.68
N TYR A 21 6.94 10.18 -10.46
CA TYR A 21 7.84 9.12 -10.91
C TYR A 21 9.20 9.26 -10.22
N THR A 22 9.77 8.12 -9.85
CA THR A 22 11.08 8.00 -9.21
C THR A 22 11.93 6.99 -9.96
N GLU A 23 13.23 7.24 -10.09
CA GLU A 23 14.12 6.31 -10.81
C GLU A 23 14.32 4.98 -10.04
N VAL A 24 14.06 4.96 -8.73
CA VAL A 24 14.27 3.78 -7.88
C VAL A 24 13.01 2.92 -7.71
N LEU A 25 11.83 3.54 -7.51
CA LEU A 25 10.58 2.79 -7.26
C LEU A 25 9.58 2.86 -8.41
N GLY A 26 9.83 3.67 -9.44
CA GLY A 26 8.88 3.92 -10.52
C GLY A 26 7.81 4.91 -10.09
N TRP A 27 6.57 4.67 -10.52
CA TRP A 27 5.41 5.48 -10.16
C TRP A 27 5.06 5.32 -8.69
N ILE A 28 4.74 6.44 -8.02
CA ILE A 28 4.36 6.50 -6.61
C ILE A 28 3.12 7.38 -6.46
N ASP A 29 2.06 6.81 -5.90
CA ASP A 29 0.90 7.54 -5.40
C ASP A 29 1.21 8.06 -3.99
N LEU A 30 1.28 9.39 -3.85
CA LEU A 30 1.61 10.04 -2.59
C LEU A 30 0.54 9.87 -1.51
N GLY A 31 -0.72 9.66 -1.90
CA GLY A 31 -1.83 9.37 -1.00
C GLY A 31 -1.67 8.01 -0.33
N HIS A 32 -1.34 6.98 -1.12
CA HIS A 32 -1.00 5.65 -0.63
C HIS A 32 0.29 5.66 0.21
N ALA A 33 1.31 6.39 -0.24
CA ALA A 33 2.60 6.45 0.44
C ALA A 33 2.61 7.23 1.76
N GLN A 34 1.48 7.72 2.30
CA GLN A 34 1.45 8.46 3.57
C GLN A 34 1.71 7.59 4.80
N GLY A 35 1.29 6.31 4.77
CA GLY A 35 1.42 5.37 5.88
C GLY A 35 0.55 5.70 7.11
N ASN A 36 -0.54 6.46 6.96
CA ASN A 36 -1.40 6.80 8.10
C ASN A 36 -2.11 5.57 8.68
N ASP A 37 -2.57 4.68 7.81
CA ASP A 37 -3.13 3.38 8.14
C ASP A 37 -2.13 2.50 8.91
N ILE A 38 -0.85 2.56 8.55
CA ILE A 38 0.23 1.85 9.25
C ILE A 38 0.47 2.43 10.65
N LYS A 39 0.40 3.76 10.81
CA LYS A 39 0.47 4.39 12.14
C LYS A 39 -0.68 3.91 13.02
N THR A 40 -1.90 3.90 12.50
CA THR A 40 -3.08 3.39 13.22
C THR A 40 -2.89 1.92 13.58
N LEU A 41 -2.43 1.09 12.65
CA LEU A 41 -2.17 -0.34 12.89
C LEU A 41 -1.15 -0.55 14.03
N LEU A 42 -0.03 0.16 14.00
CA LEU A 42 0.98 0.07 15.05
C LEU A 42 0.45 0.55 16.40
N GLN A 43 -0.34 1.63 16.43
CA GLN A 43 -1.01 2.10 17.65
C GLN A 43 -1.98 1.05 18.22
N SER A 44 -2.74 0.35 17.37
CA SER A 44 -3.61 -0.75 17.81
C SER A 44 -2.79 -1.91 18.39
N ILE A 45 -1.65 -2.25 17.79
CA ILE A 45 -0.72 -3.27 18.32
C ILE A 45 -0.16 -2.84 19.67
N ASP A 46 0.31 -1.60 19.80
CA ASP A 46 0.88 -1.07 21.04
C ASP A 46 -0.16 -0.97 22.18
N SER A 47 -1.40 -0.61 21.84
CA SER A 47 -2.53 -0.62 22.77
C SER A 47 -2.84 -2.04 23.24
N GLY A 48 -2.80 -3.01 22.32
CA GLY A 48 -2.97 -4.43 22.63
C GLY A 48 -1.89 -4.97 23.56
N GLU A 49 -0.63 -4.63 23.30
CA GLU A 49 0.52 -4.99 24.15
C GLU A 49 0.40 -4.41 25.56
N SER A 50 -0.19 -3.22 25.67
CA SER A 50 -0.42 -2.53 26.95
C SER A 50 -1.71 -2.97 27.66
N SER A 51 -2.52 -3.85 27.06
CA SER A 51 -3.86 -4.21 27.59
C SER A 51 -3.85 -5.15 28.80
N GLY A 52 -2.69 -5.71 29.16
CA GLY A 52 -2.56 -6.72 30.23
C GLY A 52 -3.05 -8.13 29.87
N LYS A 53 -3.75 -8.30 28.74
CA LYS A 53 -4.25 -9.60 28.28
C LYS A 53 -3.11 -10.49 27.79
N GLU A 54 -3.22 -11.81 27.95
CA GLU A 54 -2.23 -12.73 27.39
C GLU A 54 -2.21 -12.68 25.85
N TYR A 55 -3.38 -12.49 25.25
CA TYR A 55 -3.57 -12.28 23.82
C TYR A 55 -4.50 -11.10 23.57
N TYR A 56 -4.30 -10.42 22.45
CA TYR A 56 -5.17 -9.34 22.00
C TYR A 56 -5.43 -9.44 20.50
N ASN A 57 -6.58 -8.93 20.06
CA ASN A 57 -6.96 -8.91 18.66
C ASN A 57 -6.60 -7.56 18.05
N VAL A 58 -6.04 -7.59 16.84
CA VAL A 58 -5.77 -6.42 16.02
C VAL A 58 -6.46 -6.59 14.68
N THR A 59 -7.26 -5.60 14.30
CA THR A 59 -7.93 -5.57 12.99
C THR A 59 -7.22 -4.57 12.10
N TYR A 60 -6.95 -4.97 10.86
CA TYR A 60 -6.46 -4.10 9.80
C TYR A 60 -7.44 -4.13 8.64
N SER A 61 -7.74 -2.97 8.06
CA SER A 61 -8.75 -2.85 7.00
C SER A 61 -8.32 -1.90 5.90
N GLN A 62 -8.80 -2.18 4.69
CA GLN A 62 -8.59 -1.38 3.49
C GLN A 62 -9.92 -1.32 2.75
N SER A 63 -10.17 -0.18 2.12
CA SER A 63 -11.47 0.11 1.51
C SER A 63 -11.35 0.95 0.26
N MET A 64 -12.35 0.81 -0.58
CA MET A 64 -12.62 1.69 -1.70
C MET A 64 -13.99 2.36 -1.53
N ILE A 65 -14.11 3.54 -2.12
CA ILE A 65 -15.38 4.22 -2.29
C ILE A 65 -15.81 4.02 -3.73
N ASP A 66 -17.07 3.69 -3.94
CA ASP A 66 -17.63 3.49 -5.27
C ASP A 66 -17.64 4.80 -6.09
N PRO A 67 -17.73 4.75 -7.43
CA PRO A 67 -17.71 5.94 -8.27
C PRO A 67 -18.79 6.98 -7.94
N THR A 68 -19.96 6.54 -7.46
CA THR A 68 -21.06 7.43 -7.06
C THR A 68 -20.84 8.08 -5.69
N ARG A 69 -19.81 7.65 -4.94
CA ARG A 69 -19.46 8.11 -3.59
C ARG A 69 -20.59 7.92 -2.57
N ILE A 70 -21.40 6.87 -2.74
CA ILE A 70 -22.51 6.52 -1.86
C ILE A 70 -22.12 5.36 -0.94
N ILE A 71 -21.33 4.41 -1.47
CA ILE A 71 -21.00 3.15 -0.85
C ILE A 71 -19.47 3.06 -0.66
N LYS A 72 -19.08 2.63 0.53
CA LYS A 72 -17.72 2.25 0.89
C LYS A 72 -17.69 0.74 1.07
N MET A 73 -16.80 0.06 0.35
CA MET A 73 -16.62 -1.39 0.45
C MET A 73 -15.18 -1.67 0.87
N GLY A 74 -14.95 -2.70 1.67
CA GLY A 74 -13.62 -3.00 2.14
C GLY A 74 -13.38 -4.45 2.52
N LYS A 75 -12.11 -4.78 2.67
CA LYS A 75 -11.62 -6.00 3.28
C LYS A 75 -11.04 -5.68 4.65
N PHE A 76 -11.11 -6.65 5.55
CA PHE A 76 -10.39 -6.61 6.81
C PHE A 76 -9.87 -7.98 7.19
N ILE A 77 -8.80 -7.98 7.98
CA ILE A 77 -8.27 -9.16 8.65
C ILE A 77 -8.18 -8.85 10.14
N THR A 78 -8.38 -9.87 10.96
CA THR A 78 -8.19 -9.76 12.41
C THR A 78 -7.21 -10.84 12.84
N TRP A 79 -6.10 -10.43 13.43
CA TRP A 79 -5.10 -11.34 13.98
C TRP A 79 -5.10 -11.27 15.49
N ARG A 80 -4.98 -12.44 16.12
CA ARG A 80 -4.79 -12.60 17.55
C ARG A 80 -3.29 -12.70 17.82
N ILE A 81 -2.75 -11.77 18.60
CA ILE A 81 -1.32 -11.68 18.87
C ILE A 81 -1.08 -12.00 20.34
N LYS A 82 -0.07 -12.84 20.62
CA LYS A 82 0.40 -13.14 21.96
C LYS A 82 1.21 -11.96 22.49
N ARG A 83 0.82 -11.42 23.65
CA ARG A 83 1.52 -10.31 24.31
C ARG A 83 2.99 -10.62 24.57
N GLY A 84 3.79 -9.57 24.70
CA GLY A 84 5.22 -9.65 24.95
C GLY A 84 6.02 -9.65 23.66
N ARG A 85 5.48 -9.08 22.58
CA ARG A 85 6.22 -8.89 21.33
C ARG A 85 7.18 -7.72 21.46
N SER A 86 8.43 -7.93 21.05
CA SER A 86 9.40 -6.85 20.88
C SER A 86 8.94 -5.88 19.78
N TYR A 87 9.49 -4.66 19.81
CA TYR A 87 9.16 -3.64 18.81
C TYR A 87 9.44 -4.09 17.35
N CYS A 88 10.52 -4.86 17.15
CA CYS A 88 10.84 -5.44 15.85
C CYS A 88 9.79 -6.46 15.38
N GLU A 89 9.33 -7.34 16.29
CA GLU A 89 8.26 -8.30 15.97
C GLU A 89 6.94 -7.58 15.66
N ARG A 90 6.59 -6.52 16.41
CA ARG A 90 5.39 -5.72 16.14
C ARG A 90 5.39 -5.13 14.73
N LYS A 91 6.52 -4.57 14.29
CA LYS A 91 6.70 -4.09 12.91
C LYS A 91 6.59 -5.20 11.88
N SER A 92 7.22 -6.35 12.16
CA SER A 92 7.16 -7.54 11.30
C SER A 92 5.73 -8.06 11.13
N ILE A 93 4.95 -8.09 12.21
CA ILE A 93 3.53 -8.47 12.22
C ILE A 93 2.72 -7.45 11.42
N ALA A 94 2.91 -6.15 11.67
CA ALA A 94 2.22 -5.09 10.94
C ALA A 94 2.49 -5.17 9.42
N LEU A 95 3.74 -5.40 9.01
CA LEU A 95 4.10 -5.59 7.61
C LEU A 95 3.37 -6.79 7.00
N ALA A 96 3.35 -7.92 7.70
CA ALA A 96 2.66 -9.11 7.23
C ALA A 96 1.14 -8.92 7.15
N MET A 97 0.53 -8.19 8.09
CA MET A 97 -0.89 -7.83 8.03
C MET A 97 -1.18 -6.97 6.79
N MET A 98 -0.39 -5.91 6.56
CA MET A 98 -0.51 -5.05 5.38
C MET A 98 -0.41 -5.86 4.08
N MET A 99 0.66 -6.64 3.93
CA MET A 99 0.87 -7.44 2.72
C MET A 99 -0.22 -8.50 2.51
N SER A 100 -0.71 -9.11 3.60
CA SER A 100 -1.77 -10.12 3.54
C SER A 100 -3.12 -9.52 3.16
N LEU A 101 -3.44 -8.33 3.64
CA LEU A 101 -4.69 -7.66 3.33
C LEU A 101 -4.68 -7.12 1.89
N ALA A 102 -3.58 -6.52 1.46
CA ALA A 102 -3.44 -5.99 0.11
C ALA A 102 -3.77 -7.07 -0.95
N ARG A 103 -3.18 -8.27 -0.85
CA ARG A 103 -3.48 -9.39 -1.75
C ARG A 103 -4.95 -9.80 -1.76
N LYS A 104 -5.66 -9.68 -0.63
CA LYS A 104 -7.10 -10.01 -0.54
C LYS A 104 -7.98 -8.91 -1.12
N PHE A 105 -7.56 -7.66 -0.94
CA PHE A 105 -8.23 -6.52 -1.51
C PHE A 105 -8.16 -6.52 -3.04
N GLU A 106 -7.05 -7.01 -3.61
CA GLU A 106 -6.94 -7.30 -5.05
C GLU A 106 -8.04 -8.25 -5.53
N GLY A 107 -8.21 -9.37 -4.83
CA GLY A 107 -9.24 -10.36 -5.16
C GLY A 107 -10.64 -9.76 -5.10
N LEU A 108 -10.89 -8.82 -4.17
CA LEU A 108 -12.16 -8.09 -4.10
C LEU A 108 -12.34 -7.18 -5.32
N GLN A 109 -11.34 -6.37 -5.67
CA GLN A 109 -11.42 -5.46 -6.82
C GLN A 109 -11.58 -6.22 -8.15
N ALA A 110 -10.87 -7.33 -8.29
CA ALA A 110 -10.95 -8.22 -9.46
C ALA A 110 -12.28 -8.99 -9.55
N SER A 111 -13.10 -9.03 -8.49
CA SER A 111 -14.35 -9.77 -8.46
C SER A 111 -15.51 -9.04 -9.13
N PHE A 112 -16.44 -9.80 -9.72
CA PHE A 112 -17.69 -9.27 -10.28
C PHE A 112 -18.67 -8.91 -9.14
N PRO A 113 -19.39 -7.76 -9.19
CA PRO A 113 -19.49 -6.81 -10.31
C PRO A 113 -18.50 -5.63 -10.24
N ILE A 114 -17.58 -5.63 -9.27
CA ILE A 114 -16.66 -4.51 -9.01
C ILE A 114 -15.74 -4.26 -10.21
N ASN A 115 -15.20 -5.32 -10.82
CA ASN A 115 -14.38 -5.25 -12.03
C ASN A 115 -15.09 -4.71 -13.30
N ARG A 116 -16.42 -4.65 -13.30
CA ARG A 116 -17.24 -4.16 -14.43
C ARG A 116 -17.60 -2.68 -14.28
N VAL A 117 -17.69 -2.21 -13.04
CA VAL A 117 -18.02 -0.81 -12.69
C VAL A 117 -16.75 0.01 -12.48
N THR A 118 -15.66 -0.66 -12.08
CA THR A 118 -14.34 -0.08 -11.86
C THR A 118 -13.32 -0.87 -12.66
N ASP A 119 -12.36 -0.19 -13.28
CA ASP A 119 -11.33 -0.80 -14.16
C ASP A 119 -10.28 -1.66 -13.38
N SER A 120 -10.64 -2.23 -12.22
CA SER A 120 -9.72 -2.35 -11.08
C SER A 120 -9.28 -3.78 -10.71
N GLY A 121 -7.98 -4.00 -10.88
CA GLY A 121 -7.08 -4.68 -9.94
C GLY A 121 -5.88 -3.74 -9.73
N PHE A 122 -4.93 -4.07 -8.84
CA PHE A 122 -3.84 -3.15 -8.46
C PHE A 122 -3.22 -2.43 -9.64
N SER A 123 -3.23 -1.10 -9.58
CA SER A 123 -2.46 -0.26 -10.47
C SER A 123 -0.97 -0.47 -10.20
N GLY A 124 -0.13 -0.19 -11.18
CA GLY A 124 1.30 -0.52 -11.13
C GLY A 124 2.05 0.08 -9.92
N GLU A 125 1.54 1.20 -9.40
CA GLU A 125 2.08 1.96 -8.28
C GLU A 125 1.53 1.58 -6.91
N ASP A 126 0.37 0.93 -6.80
CA ASP A 126 -0.38 0.85 -5.54
C ASP A 126 0.42 0.13 -4.43
N LEU A 127 0.82 -1.13 -4.68
CA LEU A 127 1.52 -1.95 -3.68
C LEU A 127 2.88 -1.39 -3.28
N VAL A 128 3.64 -0.83 -4.23
CA VAL A 128 4.95 -0.23 -3.94
C VAL A 128 4.79 1.08 -3.17
N SER A 129 3.70 1.83 -3.40
CA SER A 129 3.35 3.04 -2.66
C SER A 129 2.92 2.73 -1.23
N ASP A 130 2.06 1.72 -1.04
CA ASP A 130 1.68 1.23 0.30
C ASP A 130 2.92 0.76 1.09
N LEU A 131 3.81 0.00 0.45
CA LEU A 131 5.07 -0.43 1.07
C LEU A 131 5.99 0.74 1.40
N LEU A 132 6.09 1.74 0.53
CA LEU A 132 6.82 2.96 0.83
C LEU A 132 6.22 3.67 2.06
N GLY A 133 4.90 3.76 2.14
CA GLY A 133 4.18 4.29 3.30
C GLY A 133 4.54 3.56 4.59
N PHE A 134 4.59 2.23 4.58
CA PHE A 134 5.05 1.44 5.72
C PHE A 134 6.47 1.83 6.16
N TYR A 135 7.43 1.85 5.22
CA TYR A 135 8.82 2.18 5.55
C TYR A 135 9.05 3.64 5.95
N ARG A 136 8.18 4.55 5.50
CA ARG A 136 8.15 5.93 5.99
C ARG A 136 7.77 6.04 7.46
N VAL A 137 6.94 5.12 7.94
CA VAL A 137 6.54 5.08 9.35
C VAL A 137 7.60 4.39 10.21
N VAL A 138 8.19 3.29 9.73
CA VAL A 138 9.01 2.42 10.59
C VAL A 138 10.52 2.63 10.49
N SER A 139 11.00 3.32 9.45
CA SER A 139 12.43 3.46 9.13
C SER A 139 12.83 4.89 8.78
N ILE A 140 12.42 5.43 7.62
CA ILE A 140 12.90 6.73 7.10
C ILE A 140 11.71 7.61 6.73
N GLN A 141 11.46 8.68 7.49
CA GLN A 141 10.29 9.53 7.29
C GLN A 141 10.21 10.21 5.90
N ASN A 142 11.34 10.69 5.39
CA ASN A 142 11.44 11.34 4.08
C ASN A 142 12.51 10.67 3.20
N PRO A 143 12.18 9.57 2.51
CA PRO A 143 13.14 8.82 1.71
C PRO A 143 13.32 9.40 0.30
N PHE A 144 12.56 10.44 -0.09
CA PHE A 144 12.44 10.83 -1.50
C PHE A 144 13.76 11.26 -2.14
N GLU A 145 14.69 11.87 -1.40
CA GLU A 145 16.03 12.16 -1.93
C GLU A 145 16.75 10.90 -2.43
N MET A 146 16.59 9.78 -1.72
CA MET A 146 17.16 8.48 -2.09
C MET A 146 16.41 7.78 -3.23
N LEU A 147 15.17 8.20 -3.51
CA LEU A 147 14.35 7.61 -4.57
C LEU A 147 14.58 8.27 -5.94
N CYS A 148 15.26 9.42 -5.97
CA CYS A 148 15.55 10.20 -7.17
C CYS A 148 14.26 10.53 -7.96
N PRO A 149 13.35 11.34 -7.39
CA PRO A 149 12.14 11.77 -8.07
C PRO A 149 12.50 12.66 -9.27
N VAL A 150 11.83 12.43 -10.40
CA VAL A 150 12.11 13.15 -11.64
C VAL A 150 11.23 14.40 -11.78
N SER A 151 11.57 15.27 -12.72
CA SER A 151 10.73 16.44 -13.03
C SER A 151 9.37 16.01 -13.59
N LYS A 152 8.37 16.90 -13.50
CA LYS A 152 7.05 16.65 -14.09
C LYS A 152 7.14 16.33 -15.58
N ALA A 153 8.00 17.02 -16.32
CA ALA A 153 8.20 16.79 -17.76
C ALA A 153 8.71 15.37 -18.05
N GLU A 154 9.68 14.89 -17.26
CA GLU A 154 10.24 13.54 -17.39
C GLU A 154 9.23 12.44 -17.02
N ALA A 155 8.40 12.69 -16.00
CA ALA A 155 7.30 11.80 -15.64
C ALA A 155 6.24 11.74 -16.76
N LEU A 156 5.83 12.90 -17.29
CA LEU A 156 4.87 12.99 -18.38
C LEU A 156 5.37 12.31 -19.66
N LYS A 157 6.66 12.42 -19.98
CA LYS A 157 7.28 11.70 -21.10
C LYS A 157 7.06 10.19 -21.01
N ARG A 158 7.29 9.59 -19.84
CA ARG A 158 7.05 8.16 -19.59
C ARG A 158 5.57 7.82 -19.68
N TRP A 159 4.71 8.66 -19.10
CA TRP A 159 3.26 8.47 -19.15
C TRP A 159 2.73 8.49 -20.59
N ASP A 160 3.15 9.46 -21.39
CA ASP A 160 2.65 9.65 -22.76
C ASP A 160 3.17 8.56 -23.70
N TYR A 161 4.35 7.99 -23.43
CA TYR A 161 4.90 6.88 -24.19
C TYR A 161 4.33 5.51 -23.78
N TYR A 162 4.33 5.16 -22.48
CA TYR A 162 3.92 3.84 -21.99
C TYR A 162 2.42 3.73 -21.67
N GLY A 163 1.70 4.86 -21.69
CA GLY A 163 0.29 4.93 -21.36
C GLY A 163 0.00 5.02 -19.85
N LYS A 164 -1.30 4.95 -19.52
CA LYS A 164 -1.79 5.11 -18.16
C LYS A 164 -1.29 4.00 -17.24
N ILE A 165 -0.83 4.36 -16.04
CA ILE A 165 -0.32 3.39 -15.07
C ILE A 165 -1.35 2.32 -14.65
N GLY A 166 -2.64 2.67 -14.67
CA GLY A 166 -3.74 1.72 -14.39
C GLY A 166 -3.82 0.51 -15.33
N PHE A 167 -3.26 0.61 -16.54
CA PHE A 167 -3.15 -0.51 -17.49
C PHE A 167 -1.99 -1.46 -17.18
N TRP A 168 -1.05 -1.04 -16.34
CA TRP A 168 0.09 -1.85 -15.92
C TRP A 168 -0.21 -2.47 -14.56
N LYS A 169 -0.56 -3.75 -14.55
CA LYS A 169 -0.84 -4.46 -13.29
C LYS A 169 0.44 -4.87 -12.57
N ASN A 170 0.48 -4.65 -11.26
CA ASN A 170 1.58 -5.05 -10.39
C ASN A 170 1.05 -5.71 -9.12
N ASP A 171 1.01 -7.04 -9.12
CA ASP A 171 0.59 -7.91 -8.01
C ASP A 171 1.72 -8.16 -6.98
N SER A 172 2.88 -7.54 -7.19
CA SER A 172 4.07 -7.70 -6.36
C SER A 172 4.42 -6.39 -5.66
N PHE A 173 5.07 -6.50 -4.51
CA PHE A 173 5.65 -5.35 -3.80
C PHE A 173 6.97 -4.85 -4.42
N LEU A 174 7.36 -5.38 -5.59
CA LEU A 174 8.53 -4.92 -6.31
C LEU A 174 8.18 -3.69 -7.17
N PRO A 175 9.12 -2.73 -7.32
CA PRO A 175 8.97 -1.61 -8.23
C PRO A 175 8.67 -2.04 -9.66
N LEU A 176 7.85 -1.27 -10.37
CA LEU A 176 7.72 -1.37 -11.82
C LEU A 176 8.34 -0.12 -12.45
N LEU A 177 9.49 -0.30 -13.09
CA LEU A 177 10.29 0.77 -13.67
C LEU A 177 9.96 0.96 -15.15
N PHE A 178 9.85 2.23 -15.56
CA PHE A 178 9.54 2.69 -16.90
C PHE A 178 10.76 3.45 -17.44
N PRO A 179 11.61 2.79 -18.26
CA PRO A 179 12.81 3.40 -18.81
C PRO A 179 12.52 4.71 -19.55
N ASP A 180 13.49 5.62 -19.58
CA ASP A 180 13.36 6.86 -20.37
C ASP A 180 13.23 6.51 -21.87
N PRO A 181 12.10 6.81 -22.52
CA PRO A 181 11.84 6.36 -23.89
C PRO A 181 12.72 7.07 -24.94
N GLU A 182 13.28 8.24 -24.62
CA GLU A 182 14.20 8.92 -25.54
C GLU A 182 15.61 8.32 -25.48
N LYS A 183 16.03 7.84 -24.31
CA LYS A 183 17.34 7.19 -24.14
C LYS A 183 17.30 5.70 -24.50
N PHE A 184 16.15 5.06 -24.28
CA PHE A 184 15.95 3.62 -24.43
C PHE A 184 14.66 3.32 -25.19
N SER A 185 14.60 3.71 -26.46
CA SER A 185 13.41 3.65 -27.31
C SER A 185 12.76 2.28 -27.50
N ASN A 186 13.48 1.19 -27.22
CA ASN A 186 12.98 -0.19 -27.30
C ASN A 186 12.83 -0.85 -25.92
N ALA A 187 13.11 -0.14 -24.83
CA ALA A 187 13.07 -0.73 -23.50
C ALA A 187 11.63 -0.82 -22.98
N ARG A 188 11.30 -2.00 -22.47
CA ARG A 188 10.00 -2.31 -21.89
C ARG A 188 10.01 -2.05 -20.37
N PRO A 189 8.84 -1.76 -19.77
CA PRO A 189 8.72 -1.72 -18.33
C PRO A 189 9.18 -3.03 -17.70
N ARG A 190 9.89 -2.94 -16.56
CA ARG A 190 10.52 -4.08 -15.91
C ARG A 190 10.44 -3.98 -14.39
N LYS A 191 10.53 -5.12 -13.70
CA LYS A 191 10.63 -5.14 -12.24
C LYS A 191 11.97 -4.55 -11.80
N GLY A 192 11.93 -3.70 -10.77
CA GLY A 192 13.09 -3.21 -10.06
C GLY A 192 13.41 -4.02 -8.81
N VAL A 193 14.39 -3.55 -8.04
CA VAL A 193 14.78 -4.13 -6.75
C VAL A 193 14.49 -3.11 -5.65
N LEU A 194 14.01 -3.58 -4.50
CA LEU A 194 13.77 -2.71 -3.36
C LEU A 194 15.09 -2.13 -2.79
N PRO A 195 15.14 -0.82 -2.50
CA PRO A 195 16.28 -0.19 -1.86
C PRO A 195 16.51 -0.77 -0.46
N GLY A 196 17.73 -0.63 0.06
CA GLY A 196 18.15 -1.23 1.33
C GLY A 196 17.21 -0.91 2.51
N PHE A 197 16.76 0.34 2.63
CA PHE A 197 15.87 0.75 3.72
C PHE A 197 14.51 0.02 3.69
N MET A 198 14.00 -0.32 2.50
CA MET A 198 12.75 -1.07 2.29
C MET A 198 12.91 -2.59 2.46
N LYS A 199 14.02 -3.02 3.06
CA LYS A 199 14.30 -4.42 3.42
C LYS A 199 14.70 -4.56 4.89
N THR A 200 14.59 -3.48 5.67
CA THR A 200 14.99 -3.47 7.09
C THR A 200 14.01 -4.22 8.00
N VAL A 201 12.79 -4.49 7.52
CA VAL A 201 11.77 -5.28 8.23
C VAL A 201 11.32 -6.41 7.33
N MET A 202 11.37 -7.64 7.83
CA MET A 202 10.80 -8.79 7.13
C MET A 202 9.37 -9.04 7.62
N PRO A 203 8.44 -9.43 6.73
CA PRO A 203 7.09 -9.78 7.16
C PRO A 203 7.12 -11.00 8.08
N TRP A 204 6.28 -10.96 9.12
CA TRP A 204 6.06 -12.09 10.01
C TRP A 204 5.64 -13.33 9.22
N SER A 205 6.23 -14.48 9.57
CA SER A 205 6.01 -15.75 8.87
C SER A 205 5.72 -16.94 9.79
N ASP A 206 5.86 -16.78 11.10
CA ASP A 206 5.64 -17.86 12.07
C ASP A 206 4.20 -17.88 12.58
N PHE A 207 3.35 -18.64 11.91
CA PHE A 207 1.96 -18.88 12.31
C PHE A 207 1.78 -20.21 13.06
N ARG A 208 2.87 -20.92 13.39
CA ARG A 208 2.81 -22.25 14.03
C ARG A 208 3.12 -22.21 15.52
N SER A 209 3.93 -21.25 15.98
CA SER A 209 4.28 -21.09 17.40
C SER A 209 3.14 -20.64 18.30
N GLY A 210 2.00 -20.22 17.73
CA GLY A 210 0.90 -19.62 18.46
C GLY A 210 1.15 -18.16 18.87
N ILE A 211 2.26 -17.54 18.42
CA ILE A 211 2.51 -16.11 18.65
C ILE A 211 1.50 -15.24 17.88
N VAL A 212 1.19 -15.61 16.64
CA VAL A 212 0.17 -14.97 15.81
C VAL A 212 -0.82 -16.03 15.35
N GLY A 213 -2.09 -15.81 15.65
CA GLY A 213 -3.22 -16.59 15.14
C GLY A 213 -4.12 -15.75 14.25
N ILE A 214 -4.79 -16.37 13.28
CA ILE A 214 -5.74 -15.68 12.40
C ILE A 214 -7.15 -15.83 13.01
N ALA A 215 -7.73 -14.73 13.47
CA ALA A 215 -9.10 -14.71 14.01
C ALA A 215 -10.14 -14.45 12.90
N SER A 216 -9.81 -13.60 11.93
CA SER A 216 -10.57 -13.41 10.69
C SER A 216 -9.58 -13.32 9.52
N ALA A 217 -9.74 -14.23 8.55
CA ALA A 217 -8.81 -14.38 7.44
C ALA A 217 -9.17 -13.51 6.23
N ASP A 218 -10.45 -13.21 5.98
CA ASP A 218 -10.91 -12.52 4.78
C ASP A 218 -12.28 -11.87 4.98
N GLY A 219 -12.40 -11.00 5.98
CA GLY A 219 -13.65 -10.29 6.26
C GLY A 219 -13.96 -9.25 5.17
N SER A 220 -15.23 -9.09 4.82
CA SER A 220 -15.72 -8.06 3.89
C SER A 220 -16.75 -7.17 4.59
N TYR A 221 -16.81 -5.90 4.21
CA TYR A 221 -17.85 -4.98 4.67
C TYR A 221 -18.31 -4.02 3.58
N ILE A 222 -19.54 -3.51 3.76
CA ILE A 222 -20.17 -2.49 2.93
C ILE A 222 -20.82 -1.48 3.88
N ASP A 223 -20.57 -0.19 3.68
CA ASP A 223 -21.11 0.90 4.50
C ASP A 223 -21.39 2.15 3.63
N ARG A 224 -22.06 3.17 4.19
CA ARG A 224 -22.25 4.48 3.55
C ARG A 224 -20.93 5.25 3.50
N ALA A 225 -20.62 5.84 2.35
CA ALA A 225 -19.38 6.59 2.16
C ALA A 225 -19.28 7.87 3.00
N LYS A 226 -20.42 8.46 3.40
CA LYS A 226 -20.49 9.60 4.35
C LYS A 226 -21.36 9.24 5.55
N GLY A 227 -20.84 9.46 6.76
CA GLY A 227 -21.57 9.24 8.02
C GLY A 227 -21.77 7.76 8.40
N GLY A 228 -21.15 6.83 7.67
CA GLY A 228 -21.09 5.42 8.06
C GLY A 228 -20.23 5.22 9.31
N VAL A 229 -20.67 4.34 10.21
CA VAL A 229 -19.91 3.91 11.37
C VAL A 229 -19.29 2.58 11.00
N LEU A 230 -18.01 2.60 10.60
CA LEU A 230 -17.28 1.36 10.40
C LEU A 230 -17.26 0.60 11.73
N PRO A 231 -17.59 -0.70 11.74
CA PRO A 231 -17.54 -1.50 12.98
C PRO A 231 -16.12 -1.71 13.51
N TYR A 232 -15.08 -1.25 12.78
CA TYR A 232 -13.67 -1.50 13.07
C TYR A 232 -12.76 -0.26 12.91
N ALA A 233 -13.34 0.95 12.97
CA ALA A 233 -12.57 2.21 12.99
C ALA A 233 -12.04 2.55 14.38
#